data_AF-A0A0N9DW12-F1
#
_entry.id   AF-A0A0N9DW12-F1
#
_cell.length_a   1.000
_cell.length_b   1.000
_cell.length_c   1.000
_cell.angle_alpha   90.00
_cell.angle_beta   90.00
_cell.angle_gamma   90.00
#
_symmetry.space_group_name_H-M   'P 1'
#
loop_
_entity.id
_entity.type
_entity.pdbx_description
1 polymer ?
#
loop_
_entity_poly.entity_id
_entity_poly.type
_entity_poly.pdbx_seq_one_letter_code
_entity_poly.pdbx_strand_id
1 'polypeptide(L)'
;DGGDTWQNSYTSMRTLGQDMVDCMALLKPDALVGHWEFTLGAERVKAITEKLGFPFLAQNVRDTEWNEAAFEPMTMIERGGVKIAVIGQAFP
;
A
#
# COMPACT_ATOMS: atom_id res chain seq x y z
N ASP A 1 3.58 6.95 -3.29
CA ASP A 1 3.06 7.48 -2.02
C ASP A 1 3.90 6.90 -0.89
N GLY A 2 4.31 7.75 0.06
CA GLY A 2 5.15 7.37 1.19
C GLY A 2 4.41 6.66 2.33
N GLY A 3 3.10 6.43 2.17
CA GLY A 3 2.25 5.84 3.21
C GLY A 3 1.63 6.88 4.12
N ASP A 4 0.91 6.42 5.15
CA ASP A 4 0.15 7.26 6.08
C ASP A 4 -0.96 8.08 5.38
N THR A 5 -1.59 7.47 4.38
CA THR A 5 -2.55 8.09 3.46
C THR A 5 -3.99 7.71 3.79
N TRP A 6 -4.26 6.44 4.15
CA TRP A 6 -5.65 5.93 4.20
C TRP A 6 -6.39 6.30 5.48
N GLN A 7 -5.73 6.94 6.44
CA GLN A 7 -6.21 7.14 7.80
C GLN A 7 -6.15 8.59 8.27
N ASN A 8 -6.61 8.81 9.51
CA ASN A 8 -6.48 10.07 10.26
C ASN A 8 -7.28 11.27 9.74
N SER A 9 -8.37 11.02 8.99
CA SER A 9 -9.38 12.02 8.65
C SER A 9 -10.78 11.58 9.08
N TYR A 10 -11.69 12.54 9.25
CA TYR A 10 -13.07 12.23 9.61
C TYR A 10 -13.75 11.33 8.56
N THR A 11 -13.56 11.63 7.28
CA THR A 11 -14.16 10.86 6.19
C THR A 11 -13.59 9.45 6.13
N SER A 12 -12.26 9.29 6.29
CA SER A 12 -11.61 7.98 6.39
C SER A 12 -12.18 7.14 7.53
N MET A 13 -12.38 7.72 8.72
CA MET A 13 -13.00 7.03 9.84
C MET A 13 -14.42 6.56 9.50
N ARG A 14 -15.20 7.38 8.80
CA ARG A 14 -16.58 7.06 8.40
C ARG A 14 -16.66 6.02 7.28
N THR A 15 -15.62 5.89 6.47
CA THR A 15 -15.60 4.99 5.29
C THR A 15 -14.63 3.84 5.40
N LEU A 16 -14.00 3.62 6.57
CA LEU A 16 -12.92 2.65 6.75
C LEU A 16 -11.82 2.82 5.69
N GLY A 17 -11.39 4.07 5.50
CA GLY A 17 -10.37 4.50 4.55
C GLY A 17 -10.76 4.47 3.06
N GLN A 18 -12.00 4.07 2.72
CA GLN A 18 -12.39 3.90 1.31
C GLN A 18 -12.36 5.22 0.50
N ASP A 19 -12.68 6.34 1.13
CA ASP A 19 -12.60 7.66 0.50
C ASP A 19 -11.20 7.96 -0.07
N MET A 20 -10.16 7.67 0.73
CA MET A 20 -8.77 7.84 0.32
C MET A 20 -8.34 6.78 -0.69
N VAL A 21 -8.79 5.53 -0.53
CA VAL A 21 -8.54 4.46 -1.52
C VAL A 21 -9.11 4.85 -2.89
N ASP A 22 -10.32 5.39 -2.94
CA ASP A 22 -10.98 5.82 -4.18
C ASP A 22 -10.24 7.01 -4.80
N CYS A 23 -9.81 7.99 -3.99
CA CYS A 23 -8.95 9.08 -4.45
C CYS A 23 -7.66 8.54 -5.09
N MET A 24 -7.01 7.56 -4.44
CA MET A 24 -5.77 6.97 -4.92
C MET A 24 -5.96 6.13 -6.18
N ALA A 25 -7.11 5.47 -6.35
CA ALA A 25 -7.46 4.78 -7.57
C ALA A 25 -7.59 5.73 -8.78
N LEU A 26 -7.97 6.98 -8.55
CA LEU A 26 -7.98 8.03 -9.58
C LEU A 26 -6.58 8.59 -9.84
N LEU A 27 -5.79 8.85 -8.79
CA LEU A 27 -4.43 9.41 -8.90
C LEU A 27 -3.41 8.42 -9.49
N LYS A 28 -3.56 7.13 -9.19
CA LYS A 28 -2.71 6.03 -9.68
C LYS A 28 -1.21 6.27 -9.44
N PRO A 29 -0.75 6.37 -8.19
CA PRO A 29 0.69 6.44 -7.92
C PRO A 29 1.40 5.19 -8.46
N ASP A 30 2.70 5.32 -8.78
CA ASP A 30 3.50 4.18 -9.26
C ASP A 30 3.69 3.09 -8.18
N ALA A 31 3.60 3.46 -6.90
CA ALA A 31 3.60 2.56 -5.75
C ALA A 31 3.12 3.26 -4.47
N LEU A 32 2.73 2.50 -3.45
CA LEU A 32 2.42 2.96 -2.09
C LEU A 32 3.04 2.02 -1.05
N VAL A 33 3.45 2.54 0.11
CA VAL A 33 3.91 1.77 1.28
C VAL A 33 2.97 2.02 2.47
N GLY A 34 3.15 1.30 3.59
CA GLY A 34 2.22 1.36 4.72
C GLY A 34 2.83 1.67 6.08
N HIS A 35 2.04 2.32 6.93
CA HIS A 35 2.26 2.41 8.37
C HIS A 35 0.92 2.58 9.11
N TRP A 36 0.27 3.73 9.01
CA TRP A 36 -1.07 3.92 9.61
C TRP A 36 -2.17 3.15 8.88
N GLU A 37 -1.94 2.73 7.63
CA GLU A 37 -2.81 1.82 6.88
C GLU A 37 -3.17 0.57 7.68
N PHE A 38 -2.21 0.03 8.45
CA PHE A 38 -2.40 -1.20 9.22
C PHE A 38 -3.37 -1.04 10.40
N THR A 39 -3.71 0.19 10.81
CA THR A 39 -4.74 0.43 11.83
C THR A 39 -6.16 0.10 11.35
N LEU A 40 -6.37 -0.06 10.03
CA LEU A 40 -7.60 -0.62 9.45
C LEU A 40 -7.79 -2.11 9.77
N GLY A 41 -6.74 -2.79 10.23
CA GLY A 41 -6.71 -4.23 10.42
C GLY A 41 -6.28 -4.99 9.16
N ALA A 42 -5.64 -6.14 9.36
CA ALA A 42 -5.02 -6.92 8.29
C ALA A 42 -6.01 -7.36 7.19
N GLU A 43 -7.22 -7.77 7.56
CA GLU A 43 -8.26 -8.18 6.60
C GLU A 43 -8.63 -7.04 5.66
N ARG A 44 -8.83 -5.83 6.20
CA ARG A 44 -9.21 -4.66 5.42
C ARG A 44 -8.07 -4.21 4.51
N VAL A 45 -6.84 -4.19 5.02
CA VAL A 45 -5.65 -3.85 4.22
C VAL A 45 -5.51 -4.83 3.05
N LYS A 46 -5.56 -6.15 3.30
CA LYS A 46 -5.49 -7.17 2.25
C LYS A 46 -6.59 -6.99 1.19
N ALA A 47 -7.83 -6.79 1.64
CA ALA A 47 -8.97 -6.59 0.73
C ALA A 47 -8.85 -5.32 -0.14
N ILE A 48 -8.22 -4.26 0.36
CA ILE A 48 -7.89 -3.07 -0.43
C ILE A 48 -6.78 -3.40 -1.42
N THR A 49 -5.65 -3.92 -0.94
CA THR A 49 -4.44 -4.13 -1.75
C THR A 49 -4.63 -5.11 -2.90
N GLU A 50 -5.49 -6.13 -2.74
CA GLU A 50 -5.86 -7.07 -3.81
C GLU A 50 -6.60 -6.41 -4.98
N LYS A 51 -7.21 -5.24 -4.76
CA LYS A 51 -8.05 -4.53 -5.75
C LYS A 51 -7.41 -3.23 -6.24
N LEU A 52 -6.25 -2.86 -5.71
CA LEU A 52 -5.56 -1.64 -6.14
C LEU A 52 -5.09 -1.78 -7.59
N GLY A 53 -5.31 -0.73 -8.39
CA GLY A 53 -4.79 -0.64 -9.76
C GLY A 53 -3.30 -0.29 -9.85
N PHE A 54 -2.59 -0.29 -8.73
CA PHE A 54 -1.17 0.04 -8.58
C PHE A 54 -0.59 -0.73 -7.38
N PRO A 55 0.74 -0.92 -7.31
CA PRO A 55 1.32 -1.81 -6.30
C PRO A 55 1.37 -1.17 -4.91
N PHE A 56 0.92 -1.94 -3.91
CA PHE A 56 1.28 -1.76 -2.51
C PHE A 56 2.54 -2.58 -2.22
N LEU A 57 3.60 -1.97 -1.72
CA LEU A 57 4.91 -2.60 -1.57
C LEU A 57 5.37 -2.58 -0.11
N ALA A 58 5.87 -3.72 0.38
CA ALA A 58 6.49 -3.80 1.70
C ALA A 58 7.42 -5.01 1.81
N GLN A 59 8.73 -4.77 1.72
CA GLN A 59 9.74 -5.83 1.80
C GLN A 59 9.91 -6.41 3.22
N ASN A 60 9.55 -5.64 4.24
CA ASN A 60 9.76 -5.94 5.66
C ASN A 60 8.55 -6.52 6.39
N VAL A 61 7.40 -6.67 5.74
CA VAL A 61 6.19 -7.20 6.40
C VAL A 61 6.09 -8.70 6.14
N ARG A 62 6.03 -9.46 7.23
CA ARG A 62 5.95 -10.92 7.22
C ARG A 62 4.67 -11.39 7.88
N ASP A 63 4.12 -12.52 7.45
CA ASP A 63 3.09 -13.19 8.23
C ASP A 63 3.69 -13.84 9.48
N THR A 64 2.87 -14.08 10.51
CA THR A 64 3.35 -14.59 11.81
C THR A 64 3.32 -16.11 11.91
N GLU A 65 2.73 -16.82 10.95
CA GLU A 65 2.57 -18.27 11.00
C GLU A 65 3.76 -18.98 10.35
N TRP A 66 4.18 -18.50 9.18
CA TRP A 66 5.22 -19.10 8.35
C TRP A 66 6.38 -18.15 8.03
N ASN A 67 6.28 -16.88 8.44
CA ASN A 67 7.31 -15.85 8.22
C ASN A 67 7.61 -15.63 6.72
N GLU A 68 6.59 -15.77 5.88
CA GLU A 68 6.62 -15.50 4.45
C GLU A 68 6.33 -14.02 4.18
N ALA A 69 6.61 -13.56 2.95
CA ALA A 69 6.30 -12.20 2.54
C ALA A 69 4.78 -11.97 2.52
N ALA A 70 4.31 -10.94 3.22
CA ALA A 70 2.89 -10.57 3.18
C ALA A 70 2.52 -9.73 1.95
N PHE A 71 3.50 -9.06 1.34
CA PHE A 71 3.35 -8.18 0.18
C PHE A 71 4.56 -8.30 -0.75
N GLU A 72 4.40 -7.81 -1.98
CA GLU A 72 5.52 -7.70 -2.91
C GLU A 72 6.59 -6.71 -2.38
N PRO A 73 7.89 -7.04 -2.50
CA PRO A 73 8.95 -6.20 -1.94
C PRO A 73 9.28 -5.00 -2.83
N MET A 74 9.07 -5.12 -4.15
CA MET A 74 9.43 -4.10 -5.12
C MET A 74 8.59 -4.19 -6.40
N THR A 75 8.67 -3.16 -7.23
CA THR A 75 8.21 -3.19 -8.62
C THR A 75 9.27 -2.62 -9.57
N MET A 76 9.20 -3.00 -10.84
CA MET A 76 10.01 -2.43 -11.91
C MET A 76 9.12 -1.54 -12.78
N ILE A 77 9.52 -0.29 -12.99
CA ILE A 77 8.86 0.63 -13.92
C ILE A 77 9.84 1.08 -15.00
N GLU A 78 9.32 1.45 -16.16
CA GLU A 78 10.12 2.02 -17.25
C GLU A 78 9.64 3.44 -17.57
N ARG A 79 10.58 4.39 -17.61
CA ARG A 79 10.31 5.80 -17.96
C ARG A 79 11.46 6.32 -18.81
N GLY A 80 11.14 6.89 -19.97
CA GLY A 80 12.15 7.43 -20.89
C GLY A 80 13.21 6.43 -21.34
N GLY A 81 12.86 5.14 -21.45
CA GLY A 81 13.81 4.06 -21.80
C GLY A 81 14.74 3.61 -20.67
N VAL A 82 14.55 4.13 -19.44
CA VAL A 82 15.30 3.70 -18.25
C VAL A 82 14.42 2.81 -17.38
N LYS A 83 14.97 1.65 -16.98
CA LYS A 83 14.35 0.76 -15.99
C LYS A 83 14.66 1.23 -14.58
N ILE A 84 13.64 1.35 -13.75
CA ILE A 84 13.71 1.87 -12.38
C ILE A 84 13.13 0.81 -11.44
N ALA A 85 13.89 0.41 -10.43
CA ALA A 85 13.39 -0.42 -9.34
C ALA A 85 12.85 0.49 -8.22
N VAL A 86 11.63 0.20 -7.77
CA VAL A 86 11.01 0.87 -6.61
C VAL A 86 10.85 -0.17 -5.51
N ILE A 87 11.56 0.01 -4.41
CA ILE A 87 11.55 -0.91 -3.26
C ILE A 87 10.66 -0.32 -2.17
N GLY A 88 9.72 -1.11 -1.66
CA GLY A 88 8.80 -0.69 -0.61
C GLY A 88 9.33 -1.05 0.79
N GLN A 89 9.26 -0.10 1.71
CA GLN A 89 9.56 -0.29 3.12
C GLN A 89 8.40 0.29 3.93
N ALA A 90 7.70 -0.56 4.68
CA ALA A 90 6.73 -0.12 5.68
C ALA A 90 7.45 0.35 6.96
N PHE A 91 6.78 1.13 7.80
CA PHE A 91 7.32 1.48 9.12
C PHE A 91 7.59 0.19 9.94
N PRO A 92 8.77 0.06 10.57
CA PRO A 92 9.18 -1.16 11.28
C PRO A 92 8.55 -1.32 12.67
#